data_AF-A0A8T1GTP2-F1
#
_entry.id   AF-A0A8T1GTP2-F1
#
_cell.length_a   1.000
_cell.length_b   1.000
_cell.length_c   1.000
_cell.angle_alpha   90.00
_cell.angle_beta   90.00
_cell.angle_gamma   90.00
#
_symmetry.space_group_name_H-M   'P 1'
#
loop_
_entity.id
_entity.type
_entity.pdbx_description
1 polymer ?
#
loop_
_entity_poly.entity_id
_entity_poly.type
_entity_poly.pdbx_seq_one_letter_code
_entity_poly.pdbx_strand_id
1 'polypeptide(L)'
;MRTSDGLFLAWLGTLSTLAQAKVDCSGDVEIAGSDDAREVREACETIEGDLNLAGSFTESINLDGLKFVRGSFMHDQCSWEMGPRDACP
;
A
#
# COMPACT_ATOMS: atom_id res chain seq x y z
N MET A 1 25.60 52.70 -23.26
CA MET A 1 25.59 51.85 -22.05
C MET A 1 24.15 51.71 -21.62
N ARG A 2 23.56 50.52 -21.83
CA ARG A 2 22.19 50.19 -21.44
C ARG A 2 22.31 48.93 -20.59
N THR A 3 22.03 49.10 -19.31
CA THR A 3 21.90 48.03 -18.31
C THR A 3 20.78 47.11 -18.73
N SER A 4 21.07 45.81 -18.85
CA SER A 4 20.06 44.76 -19.00
C SER A 4 20.54 43.53 -18.25
N ASP A 5 20.61 43.69 -16.93
CA ASP A 5 20.54 42.60 -15.96
C ASP A 5 19.13 42.02 -16.00
N GLY A 6 18.93 41.08 -16.93
CA GLY A 6 17.72 40.28 -17.02
C GLY A 6 17.86 39.06 -16.14
N LEU A 7 17.25 39.13 -14.95
CA LEU A 7 17.04 38.03 -14.01
C LEU A 7 16.77 36.70 -14.74
N PHE A 8 17.74 35.80 -14.72
CA PHE A 8 17.47 34.38 -14.95
C PHE A 8 16.65 33.89 -13.76
N LEU A 9 15.34 33.91 -13.97
CA LEU A 9 14.33 33.35 -13.08
C LEU A 9 14.79 31.96 -12.64
N ALA A 10 14.99 31.84 -11.34
CA ALA A 10 15.24 30.59 -10.65
C ALA A 10 14.25 29.55 -11.14
N TRP A 11 14.75 28.60 -11.91
CA TRP A 11 14.09 27.32 -12.16
C TRP A 11 14.14 26.54 -10.86
N LEU A 12 13.37 26.99 -9.86
CA LEU A 12 12.96 26.21 -8.71
C LEU A 12 11.95 25.19 -9.25
N GLY A 13 12.49 24.15 -9.90
CA GLY A 13 11.79 22.90 -10.04
C GLY A 13 11.49 22.43 -8.62
N THR A 14 10.27 22.68 -8.17
CA THR A 14 9.73 22.10 -6.94
C THR A 14 9.77 20.60 -7.12
N LEU A 15 10.81 19.98 -6.57
CA LEU A 15 10.90 18.56 -6.37
C LEU A 15 9.80 18.23 -5.36
N SER A 16 8.61 17.93 -5.87
CA SER A 16 7.51 17.40 -5.08
C SER A 16 7.94 16.03 -4.58
N THR A 17 8.62 16.00 -3.43
CA THR A 17 8.79 14.79 -2.64
C THR A 17 7.40 14.38 -2.20
N LEU A 18 6.77 13.50 -2.98
CA LEU A 18 5.69 12.64 -2.52
C LEU A 18 6.24 11.94 -1.28
N ALA A 19 5.80 12.40 -0.10
CA ALA A 19 5.99 11.66 1.11
C ALA A 19 5.20 10.36 0.92
N GLN A 20 5.88 9.34 0.42
CA GLN A 20 5.37 7.98 0.37
C GLN A 20 5.09 7.63 1.84
N ALA A 21 3.81 7.51 2.19
CA ALA A 21 3.46 6.72 3.35
C ALA A 21 4.22 5.41 3.16
N LYS A 22 5.07 5.09 4.12
CA LYS A 22 5.81 3.84 4.08
C LYS A 22 4.90 2.89 4.83
N VAL A 23 4.30 1.92 4.14
CA VAL A 23 3.66 0.78 4.79
C VAL A 23 4.61 0.26 5.88
N ASP A 24 4.12 0.26 7.12
CA ASP A 24 4.88 -0.27 8.24
C ASP A 24 4.75 -1.79 8.26
N CYS A 25 5.70 -2.46 7.63
CA CYS A 25 5.76 -3.91 7.61
C CYS A 25 6.09 -4.52 8.97
N SER A 26 6.43 -3.71 9.98
CA SER A 26 6.76 -4.17 11.34
C SER A 26 5.49 -4.38 12.19
N GLY A 27 4.35 -3.84 11.75
CA GLY A 27 3.06 -3.90 12.43
C GLY A 27 1.98 -4.54 11.57
N ASP A 28 0.74 -4.32 11.97
CA ASP A 28 -0.44 -4.82 11.26
C ASP A 28 -0.67 -4.02 9.98
N VAL A 29 -0.97 -4.73 8.89
CA VAL A 29 -1.16 -4.18 7.55
C VAL A 29 -2.60 -4.45 7.11
N GLU A 30 -3.31 -3.39 6.74
CA GLU A 30 -4.63 -3.48 6.13
C GLU A 30 -4.55 -3.14 4.64
N ILE A 31 -5.11 -4.00 3.80
CA ILE A 31 -5.27 -3.79 2.37
C ILE A 31 -6.76 -3.60 2.09
N ALA A 32 -7.15 -2.38 1.75
CA ALA A 32 -8.53 -2.03 1.39
C ALA A 32 -8.71 -1.91 -0.13
N GLY A 33 -7.61 -1.75 -0.88
CA GLY A 33 -7.63 -1.63 -2.34
C GLY A 33 -6.35 -2.08 -3.04
N SER A 34 -6.38 -2.02 -4.37
CA SER A 34 -5.24 -2.39 -5.22
C SER A 34 -4.03 -1.46 -5.06
N ASP A 35 -4.27 -0.19 -4.73
CA ASP A 35 -3.20 0.76 -4.41
C ASP A 35 -2.45 0.36 -3.13
N ASP A 36 -3.16 -0.03 -2.07
CA ASP A 36 -2.55 -0.50 -0.82
C ASP A 36 -1.73 -1.77 -1.07
N ALA A 37 -2.27 -2.70 -1.86
CA ALA A 37 -1.56 -3.92 -2.20
C ALA A 37 -0.30 -3.68 -3.04
N ARG A 38 -0.32 -2.69 -3.94
CA ARG A 38 0.88 -2.25 -4.66
C ARG A 38 1.90 -1.68 -3.67
N GLU A 39 1.47 -0.86 -2.73
CA GLU A 39 2.35 -0.25 -1.74
C GLU A 39 3.00 -1.31 -0.84
N VAL A 40 2.21 -2.28 -0.36
CA VAL A 40 2.71 -3.42 0.44
C VAL A 40 3.73 -4.23 -0.35
N ARG A 41 3.49 -4.49 -1.64
CA ARG A 41 4.46 -5.21 -2.48
C ARG A 41 5.77 -4.49 -2.68
N GLU A 42 5.73 -3.17 -2.84
CA GLU A 42 6.92 -2.37 -3.12
C GLU A 42 7.69 -2.07 -1.84
N ALA A 43 7.01 -1.97 -0.71
CA ALA A 43 7.60 -1.59 0.58
C ALA A 43 7.98 -2.81 1.46
N CYS A 44 7.25 -3.93 1.35
CA CYS A 44 7.33 -5.04 2.30
C CYS A 44 7.68 -6.38 1.64
N GLU A 45 8.83 -6.93 2.02
CA GLU A 45 9.17 -8.33 1.74
C GLU A 45 8.64 -9.27 2.84
N THR A 46 8.52 -8.77 4.07
CA THR A 46 8.01 -9.51 5.23
C THR A 46 7.13 -8.59 6.07
N ILE A 47 5.95 -9.06 6.45
CA ILE A 47 5.06 -8.41 7.42
C ILE A 47 5.23 -9.12 8.76
N GLU A 48 5.66 -8.40 9.78
CA GLU A 48 5.86 -8.92 11.14
C GLU A 48 4.53 -9.01 11.92
N GLY A 49 3.53 -8.18 11.59
CA GLY A 49 2.19 -8.19 12.18
C GLY A 49 1.15 -8.99 11.38
N ASP A 50 -0.13 -8.72 11.66
CA ASP A 50 -1.26 -9.32 10.97
C ASP A 50 -1.49 -8.65 9.60
N LEU A 51 -1.87 -9.43 8.59
CA LEU A 51 -2.29 -8.93 7.28
C LEU A 51 -3.81 -9.07 7.16
N ASN A 52 -4.54 -7.96 7.15
CA ASN A 52 -5.98 -7.93 6.93
C ASN A 52 -6.33 -7.43 5.52
N LEU A 53 -7.05 -8.25 4.77
CA LEU A 53 -7.65 -7.87 3.51
C LEU A 53 -9.10 -7.43 3.77
N ALA A 54 -9.29 -6.15 4.09
CA ALA A 54 -10.59 -5.56 4.46
C ALA A 54 -11.39 -5.04 3.23
N GLY A 55 -10.76 -4.99 2.06
CA GLY A 55 -11.37 -4.51 0.82
C GLY A 55 -12.32 -5.48 0.14
N SER A 56 -13.26 -4.95 -0.65
CA SER A 56 -14.02 -5.74 -1.63
C SER A 56 -13.27 -5.78 -2.94
N PHE A 57 -12.55 -6.89 -3.20
CA PHE A 57 -11.76 -7.04 -4.42
C PHE A 57 -12.62 -7.67 -5.52
N THR A 58 -12.97 -6.88 -6.54
CA THR A 58 -13.61 -7.39 -7.75
C THR A 58 -12.61 -7.96 -8.75
N GLU A 59 -11.32 -7.74 -8.52
CA GLU A 59 -10.21 -8.15 -9.37
C GLU A 59 -9.13 -8.80 -8.51
N SER A 60 -8.29 -9.65 -9.12
CA SER A 60 -7.21 -10.32 -8.41
C SER A 60 -6.17 -9.30 -7.95
N ILE A 61 -5.98 -9.22 -6.63
CA ILE A 61 -4.86 -8.50 -6.04
C ILE A 61 -3.65 -9.43 -6.00
N ASN A 62 -2.52 -8.90 -6.46
CA ASN A 62 -1.26 -9.61 -6.41
C ASN A 62 -0.37 -9.04 -5.32
N LEU A 63 0.30 -9.91 -4.55
CA LEU A 63 1.25 -9.61 -3.48
C LEU A 63 2.65 -10.24 -3.73
N ASP A 64 3.10 -10.36 -4.98
CA ASP A 64 4.39 -10.99 -5.37
C ASP A 64 5.63 -10.60 -4.55
N GLY A 65 5.67 -9.34 -4.09
CA GLY A 65 6.78 -8.80 -3.32
C GLY A 65 6.83 -9.32 -1.88
N LEU A 66 5.70 -9.79 -1.36
CA LEU A 66 5.55 -10.27 0.00
C LEU A 66 5.89 -11.76 0.07
N LYS A 67 6.94 -12.10 0.84
CA LYS A 67 7.41 -13.48 1.01
C LYS A 67 6.90 -14.12 2.29
N PHE A 68 6.76 -13.33 3.35
CA PHE A 68 6.40 -13.83 4.68
C PHE A 68 5.41 -12.91 5.37
N VAL A 69 4.42 -13.52 6.03
CA VAL A 69 3.57 -12.88 7.04
C VAL A 69 3.79 -13.66 8.33
N ARG A 70 4.26 -12.97 9.37
CA ARG A 70 4.59 -13.57 10.68
C ARG A 70 3.38 -13.58 11.61
N GLY A 71 2.47 -12.63 11.45
CA GLY A 71 1.18 -12.64 12.10
C GLY A 71 0.15 -13.48 11.35
N SER A 72 -1.11 -13.18 11.62
CA SER A 72 -2.29 -13.81 11.07
C SER A 72 -2.65 -13.22 9.71
N PHE A 73 -3.17 -14.05 8.82
CA PHE A 73 -3.77 -13.58 7.57
C PHE A 73 -5.30 -13.61 7.73
N MET A 74 -5.92 -12.45 7.61
CA MET A 74 -7.36 -12.26 7.72
C MET A 74 -7.91 -11.67 6.42
N HIS A 75 -9.10 -12.09 6.03
CA HIS A 75 -9.82 -11.53 4.89
C HIS A 75 -11.25 -11.28 5.35
N ASP A 76 -11.53 -10.04 5.75
CA ASP A 76 -12.80 -9.65 6.34
C ASP A 76 -13.87 -9.46 5.25
N GLN A 77 -14.40 -10.60 4.82
CA GLN A 77 -15.84 -10.86 4.67
C GLN A 77 -16.20 -12.32 5.04
N CYS A 78 -15.23 -13.20 5.33
CA CYS A 78 -15.51 -14.59 5.69
C CYS A 78 -15.39 -14.74 7.22
N SER A 79 -16.29 -14.05 7.95
CA SER A 79 -16.56 -14.37 9.35
C SER A 79 -17.16 -15.78 9.40
N TRP A 80 -16.37 -16.71 9.89
CA TRP A 80 -16.75 -18.11 10.11
C TRP A 80 -17.71 -18.28 11.30
N GLU A 81 -18.12 -17.18 11.94
CA GLU A 81 -19.19 -17.17 12.93
C GLU A 81 -20.56 -17.15 12.22
N MET A 82 -21.08 -18.35 11.95
CA MET A 82 -22.50 -18.66 11.60
C MET A 82 -22.87 -18.84 10.12
N GLY A 83 -22.21 -19.73 9.37
CA GLY A 83 -22.71 -20.18 8.06
C GLY A 83 -22.06 -21.47 7.53
N PRO A 84 -22.73 -22.23 6.63
CA PRO A 84 -22.19 -23.45 6.04
C PRO A 84 -20.89 -23.14 5.29
N ARG A 85 -20.03 -24.16 5.16
CA ARG A 85 -18.62 -24.12 4.69
C ARG A 85 -18.40 -23.60 3.26
N ASP A 86 -19.43 -23.03 2.65
CA ASP A 86 -19.52 -22.59 1.25
C ASP A 86 -19.80 -21.08 1.12
N ALA A 87 -19.74 -20.30 2.22
CA ALA A 87 -20.03 -18.87 2.22
C ALA A 87 -18.80 -17.97 1.98
N CYS A 88 -17.88 -18.41 1.13
CA CYS A 88 -16.81 -17.58 0.59
C CYS A 88 -16.87 -17.80 -0.94
N PRO A 89 -17.33 -16.82 -1.75
CA PRO A 89 -17.38 -16.96 -3.21
C PRO A 89 -15.98 -17.07 -3.82
#